data_AF-A0A9P9TQ51-F1
#
_entry.id   AF-A0A9P9TQ51-F1
#
_cell.length_a   1.000
_cell.length_b   1.000
_cell.length_c   1.000
_cell.angle_alpha   90.00
_cell.angle_beta   90.00
_cell.angle_gamma   90.00
#
_symmetry.space_group_name_H-M   'P 1'
#
loop_
_entity.id
_entity.type
_entity.pdbx_description
1 polymer ?
#
loop_
_entity_poly.entity_id
_entity_poly.type
_entity_poly.pdbx_seq_one_letter_code
_entity_poly.pdbx_strand_id
1 'polypeptide(L)'
;MPQPLALTSALPSELLAYILTHQSYPTTLIICQSRSNFLSSLQRCMPNTVQRQPPPHVERSSPVPDQHESEQETTTGIERDLQAEPEGEEERATEQEIKRALRHPLLVATLHQIATSRFVNLVFTPTLSHLRAYLAVFSGEATGQRGEGEGGPPKQHFEKKGNRTPLLVVYGLVALHRDTSEWSAQGLGRSVAALVEAGWRGGRGVVVLEEREWDADGGGDGVDSDDGGEGRERMLTGWRERLPMLNGSVKRVGLENEDGGWSGRTVEIGRVLGRWFRFERGEWGQED
;
A
#
# COMPACT_ATOMS: atom_id res chain seq x y z
N MET A 1 -7.26 7.33 -26.64
CA MET A 1 -6.89 7.22 -25.22
C MET A 1 -7.14 5.81 -24.76
N PRO A 2 -6.23 5.19 -23.99
CA PRO A 2 -6.48 3.88 -23.41
C PRO A 2 -7.70 3.96 -22.48
N GLN A 3 -8.47 2.89 -22.42
CA GLN A 3 -9.64 2.79 -21.55
C GLN A 3 -9.19 2.87 -20.08
N PRO A 4 -9.86 3.66 -19.22
CA PRO A 4 -9.54 3.68 -17.79
C PRO A 4 -9.70 2.30 -17.14
N LEU A 5 -8.78 1.94 -16.24
CA LEU A 5 -8.76 0.64 -15.56
C LEU A 5 -9.00 0.78 -14.05
N ALA A 6 -9.80 -0.12 -13.50
CA ALA A 6 -9.93 -0.33 -12.06
C ALA A 6 -9.37 -1.72 -11.73
N LEU A 7 -8.26 -1.76 -10.98
CA LEU A 7 -7.62 -3.01 -10.57
C LEU A 7 -8.15 -3.45 -9.20
N THR A 8 -8.12 -4.75 -8.93
CA THR A 8 -8.37 -5.30 -7.58
C THR A 8 -7.51 -4.61 -6.51
N SER A 9 -8.01 -4.55 -5.27
CA SER A 9 -7.28 -3.92 -4.16
C SER A 9 -5.87 -4.50 -4.00
N ALA A 10 -4.93 -3.62 -3.66
CA ALA A 10 -3.50 -3.92 -3.58
C ALA A 10 -2.91 -3.42 -2.27
N LEU A 11 -1.89 -4.10 -1.77
CA LEU A 11 -1.02 -3.58 -0.73
C LEU A 11 -0.13 -2.44 -1.28
N PRO A 12 0.35 -1.53 -0.42
CA PRO A 12 1.30 -0.50 -0.85
C PRO A 12 2.55 -1.07 -1.54
N SER A 13 3.07 -2.24 -1.11
CA SER A 13 4.22 -2.88 -1.75
C SER A 13 3.88 -3.41 -3.16
N GLU A 14 2.72 -4.05 -3.32
CA GLU A 14 2.22 -4.55 -4.60
C GLU A 14 2.01 -3.41 -5.61
N LEU A 15 1.43 -2.28 -5.15
CA LEU A 15 1.27 -1.06 -5.95
C LEU A 15 2.61 -0.54 -6.48
N LEU A 16 3.62 -0.44 -5.62
CA LEU A 16 4.93 0.07 -6.02
C LEU A 16 5.61 -0.89 -7.00
N ALA A 17 5.51 -2.21 -6.76
CA ALA A 17 6.02 -3.21 -7.69
C ALA A 17 5.34 -3.10 -9.06
N TYR A 18 4.01 -2.94 -9.11
CA TYR A 18 3.25 -2.75 -10.33
C TYR A 18 3.76 -1.56 -11.16
N ILE A 19 3.97 -0.40 -10.52
CA ILE A 19 4.46 0.82 -11.17
C ILE A 19 5.86 0.60 -11.75
N LEU A 20 6.74 -0.06 -11.00
CA LEU A 20 8.10 -0.35 -11.44
C LEU A 20 8.13 -1.34 -12.62
N THR A 21 7.21 -2.30 -12.67
CA THR A 21 7.10 -3.29 -13.76
C THR A 21 6.47 -2.70 -15.04
N HIS A 22 5.44 -1.85 -14.92
CA HIS A 22 4.68 -1.37 -16.06
C HIS A 22 5.32 -0.21 -16.84
N GLN A 23 6.46 0.31 -16.36
CA GLN A 23 7.43 1.20 -17.04
C GLN A 23 6.82 2.16 -18.07
N SER A 24 5.87 2.96 -17.64
CA SER A 24 5.18 3.92 -18.50
C SER A 24 5.56 5.33 -18.07
N TYR A 25 6.18 6.11 -18.96
CA TYR A 25 6.81 7.37 -18.56
C TYR A 25 6.22 8.58 -19.29
N PRO A 26 5.90 9.68 -18.57
CA PRO A 26 5.95 9.80 -17.11
C PRO A 26 4.78 9.07 -16.42
N THR A 27 4.98 8.53 -15.21
CA THR A 27 3.88 8.05 -14.35
C THR A 27 3.61 9.07 -13.27
N THR A 28 2.34 9.41 -13.03
CA THR A 28 1.92 10.14 -11.84
C THR A 28 1.16 9.19 -10.92
N LEU A 29 1.61 9.06 -9.68
CA LEU A 29 0.97 8.30 -8.63
C LEU A 29 0.36 9.26 -7.60
N ILE A 30 -0.96 9.25 -7.49
CA ILE A 30 -1.71 9.96 -6.46
C ILE A 30 -2.08 8.98 -5.35
N ILE A 31 -1.65 9.27 -4.13
CA ILE A 31 -1.99 8.52 -2.92
C ILE A 31 -3.05 9.29 -2.15
N CYS A 32 -4.26 8.73 -2.06
CA CYS A 32 -5.43 9.34 -1.42
C CYS A 32 -5.44 9.14 0.11
N GLN A 33 -4.29 9.38 0.75
CA GLN A 33 -4.14 9.38 2.20
C GLN A 33 -2.94 10.25 2.60
N SER A 34 -2.72 10.42 3.91
CA SER A 34 -1.54 11.13 4.38
C SER A 34 -0.26 10.31 4.08
N ARG A 35 0.86 11.02 3.95
CA ARG A 35 2.17 10.39 3.78
C ARG A 35 2.51 9.45 4.94
N SER A 36 2.18 9.83 6.17
CA SER A 36 2.44 9.01 7.36
C SER A 36 1.66 7.70 7.30
N ASN A 37 0.38 7.74 6.96
CA ASN A 37 -0.47 6.54 6.92
C ASN A 37 0.01 5.58 5.85
N PHE A 38 0.29 6.08 4.64
CA PHE A 38 0.83 5.26 3.56
C PHE A 38 2.16 4.59 3.95
N LEU A 39 3.07 5.33 4.58
CA LEU A 39 4.36 4.77 5.01
C LEU A 39 4.19 3.72 6.12
N SER A 40 3.28 3.95 7.08
CA SER A 40 2.96 2.96 8.11
C SER A 40 2.36 1.68 7.51
N SER A 41 1.43 1.80 6.56
CA SER A 41 0.90 0.63 5.84
C SER A 41 1.98 -0.08 5.01
N LEU A 42 2.85 0.67 4.33
CA LEU A 42 3.96 0.12 3.57
C LEU A 42 4.94 -0.65 4.47
N GLN A 43 5.25 -0.13 5.66
CA GLN A 43 6.09 -0.80 6.64
C GLN A 43 5.47 -2.13 7.11
N ARG A 44 4.15 -2.19 7.31
CA ARG A 44 3.47 -3.45 7.67
C ARG A 44 3.58 -4.51 6.57
N CYS A 45 3.59 -4.09 5.31
CA CYS A 45 3.70 -4.98 4.16
C CYS A 45 5.13 -5.52 3.93
N MET A 46 6.13 -4.90 4.56
CA MET A 46 7.51 -5.33 4.50
C MET A 46 7.79 -6.13 5.77
N PRO A 47 7.75 -7.47 5.74
CA PRO A 47 7.94 -8.26 6.95
C PRO A 47 9.30 -7.94 7.57
N ASN A 48 9.30 -7.51 8.83
CA ASN A 48 10.45 -7.72 9.71
C ASN A 48 10.64 -9.24 9.79
N THR A 49 11.69 -9.78 9.17
CA THR A 49 11.99 -11.23 9.18
C THR A 49 12.41 -11.76 10.56
N VAL A 50 12.02 -11.12 11.66
CA VAL A 50 12.51 -11.38 13.02
C VAL A 50 11.78 -12.55 13.69
N GLN A 51 10.62 -12.99 13.19
CA GLN A 51 9.72 -13.86 13.96
C GLN A 51 9.38 -15.21 13.31
N ARG A 52 10.37 -15.87 12.69
CA ARG A 52 10.32 -17.33 12.47
C ARG A 52 11.70 -17.94 12.72
N GLN A 53 12.14 -17.94 13.98
CA GLN A 53 13.17 -18.88 14.43
C GLN A 53 12.43 -20.07 15.04
N PRO A 54 12.62 -21.32 14.55
CA PRO A 54 12.13 -22.50 15.27
C PRO A 54 12.80 -22.54 16.66
N PRO A 55 12.09 -22.97 17.72
CA PRO A 55 12.70 -23.10 19.04
C PRO A 55 13.91 -24.04 18.97
N PRO A 56 15.04 -23.71 19.62
CA PRO A 56 16.20 -24.59 19.63
C PRO A 56 15.87 -25.89 20.34
N HIS A 57 16.12 -27.01 19.67
CA HIS A 57 16.03 -28.34 20.25
C HIS A 57 17.03 -28.47 21.40
N VAL A 58 16.52 -28.59 22.62
CA VAL A 58 17.34 -28.92 23.80
C VAL A 58 17.57 -30.43 23.76
N GLU A 59 18.76 -30.85 23.32
CA GLU A 59 19.22 -32.22 23.49
C GLU A 59 19.37 -32.51 24.99
N ARG A 60 18.49 -33.37 25.51
CA ARG A 60 18.66 -33.98 26.84
C ARG A 60 19.87 -34.89 26.79
N SER A 61 20.85 -34.61 27.63
CA SER A 61 21.80 -35.60 28.10
C SER A 61 22.01 -35.43 29.60
N SER A 62 21.74 -36.49 30.33
CA SER A 62 22.12 -36.76 31.73
C SER A 62 22.33 -38.29 31.79
N PRO A 63 22.96 -38.91 32.81
CA PRO A 63 23.44 -38.38 34.10
C PRO A 63 24.89 -38.86 34.50
N VAL A 64 25.68 -38.14 35.33
CA VAL A 64 26.07 -38.41 36.77
C VAL A 64 27.08 -39.58 36.96
N PRO A 65 27.95 -39.75 38.01
CA PRO A 65 28.15 -39.09 39.34
C PRO A 65 29.63 -38.71 39.65
N ASP A 66 30.12 -38.19 40.79
CA ASP A 66 30.08 -38.55 42.24
C ASP A 66 30.74 -37.37 43.03
N GLN A 67 30.14 -36.79 44.09
CA GLN A 67 30.14 -37.12 45.54
C GLN A 67 31.15 -36.36 46.44
N HIS A 68 30.58 -35.68 47.46
CA HIS A 68 31.04 -35.34 48.84
C HIS A 68 32.27 -34.39 49.05
N GLU A 69 32.07 -33.17 49.59
CA GLU A 69 32.22 -32.74 51.01
C GLU A 69 33.69 -32.85 51.50
N SER A 70 34.40 -31.82 51.99
CA SER A 70 34.07 -30.92 53.10
C SER A 70 35.06 -29.73 53.27
N GLU A 71 34.55 -28.66 53.87
CA GLU A 71 35.14 -27.73 54.87
C GLU A 71 36.27 -26.70 54.57
N GLN A 72 35.86 -25.43 54.72
CA GLN A 72 36.44 -24.31 55.51
C GLN A 72 37.91 -23.84 55.28
N GLU A 73 38.09 -22.59 54.84
CA GLU A 73 38.52 -21.45 55.69
C GLU A 73 38.96 -20.23 54.83
N THR A 74 38.38 -19.08 55.16
CA THR A 74 38.98 -17.73 55.30
C THR A 74 40.24 -17.36 54.49
N THR A 75 40.17 -16.31 53.67
CA THR A 75 40.83 -15.00 53.91
C THR A 75 40.68 -14.03 52.73
N THR A 76 40.64 -12.77 53.11
CA THR A 76 40.55 -11.52 52.33
C THR A 76 41.58 -11.36 51.20
N GLY A 77 41.16 -10.80 50.07
CA GLY A 77 42.05 -10.27 49.03
C GLY A 77 41.28 -9.47 47.99
N ILE A 78 41.60 -8.18 47.89
CA ILE A 78 40.99 -7.19 47.00
C ILE A 78 41.55 -7.39 45.59
N GLU A 79 40.69 -7.66 44.61
CA GLU A 79 41.01 -7.51 43.18
C GLU A 79 39.91 -6.68 42.51
N ARG A 80 40.26 -5.44 42.16
CA ARG A 80 39.54 -4.64 41.17
C ARG A 80 40.33 -4.78 39.88
N ASP A 81 39.79 -5.55 38.94
CA ASP A 81 40.30 -5.60 37.58
C ASP A 81 39.19 -5.33 36.57
N LEU A 82 39.42 -4.27 35.80
CA LEU A 82 39.08 -4.08 34.38
C LEU A 82 37.61 -4.28 33.97
N GLN A 83 36.87 -3.17 33.96
CA GLN A 83 35.71 -2.98 33.10
C GLN A 83 36.14 -3.09 31.63
N ALA A 84 35.66 -4.13 30.94
CA ALA A 84 35.60 -4.19 29.49
C ALA A 84 34.29 -3.52 29.04
N GLU A 85 34.41 -2.44 28.28
CA GLU A 85 33.31 -1.72 27.64
C GLU A 85 32.61 -2.63 26.59
N PRO A 86 31.26 -2.69 26.54
CA PRO A 86 30.53 -3.50 25.57
C PRO A 86 30.24 -2.68 24.29
N GLU A 87 31.28 -2.23 23.57
CA GLU A 87 31.08 -1.42 22.35
C GLU A 87 30.75 -2.28 21.10
N GLY A 88 30.83 -3.62 21.18
CA GLY A 88 30.75 -4.51 20.00
C GLY A 88 29.39 -5.14 19.69
N GLU A 89 28.40 -5.05 20.59
CA GLU A 89 27.11 -5.73 20.43
C GLU A 89 26.05 -4.86 19.73
N GLU A 90 26.06 -3.53 19.95
CA GLU A 90 25.13 -2.59 19.30
C GLU A 90 25.43 -2.40 17.79
N GLU A 91 26.70 -2.38 17.38
CA GLU A 91 27.09 -2.28 15.97
C GLU A 91 26.73 -3.54 15.16
N ARG A 92 26.80 -4.73 15.77
CA ARG A 92 26.41 -5.98 15.09
C ARG A 92 24.90 -6.13 14.92
N ALA A 93 24.12 -5.63 15.88
CA ALA A 93 22.66 -5.66 15.80
C ALA A 93 22.16 -4.77 14.65
N THR A 94 22.71 -3.57 14.52
CA THR A 94 22.35 -2.61 13.45
C THR A 94 22.77 -3.09 12.07
N GLU A 95 23.96 -3.68 11.91
CA GLU A 95 24.40 -4.21 10.60
C GLU A 95 23.57 -5.43 10.15
N GLN A 96 23.15 -6.29 11.09
CA GLN A 96 22.26 -7.42 10.79
C GLN A 96 20.84 -6.98 10.47
N GLU A 97 20.31 -5.94 11.12
CA GLU A 97 19.02 -5.32 10.78
C GLU A 97 19.05 -4.71 9.37
N ILE A 98 20.11 -4.00 9.00
CA ILE A 98 20.28 -3.43 7.65
C ILE A 98 20.34 -4.55 6.60
N LYS A 99 21.09 -5.64 6.84
CA LYS A 99 21.15 -6.80 5.94
C LYS A 99 19.82 -7.56 5.83
N ARG A 100 18.98 -7.54 6.87
CA ARG A 100 17.62 -8.13 6.85
C ARG A 100 16.61 -7.22 6.15
N ALA A 101 16.69 -5.90 6.32
CA ALA A 101 15.88 -4.93 5.60
C ALA A 101 16.13 -4.98 4.07
N LEU A 102 17.35 -5.32 3.65
CA LEU A 102 17.70 -5.54 2.23
C LEU A 102 17.04 -6.79 1.58
N ARG A 103 16.18 -7.54 2.29
CA ARG A 103 15.50 -8.73 1.74
C ARG A 103 14.27 -8.41 0.90
N HIS A 104 13.69 -7.21 1.02
CA HIS A 104 12.52 -6.84 0.22
C HIS A 104 12.94 -6.26 -1.13
N PRO A 105 12.43 -6.75 -2.29
CA PRO A 105 12.86 -6.30 -3.62
C PRO A 105 12.71 -4.78 -3.87
N LEU A 106 11.77 -4.12 -3.19
CA LEU A 106 11.59 -2.66 -3.28
C LEU A 106 12.66 -1.85 -2.53
N LEU A 107 13.40 -2.47 -1.60
CA LEU A 107 14.46 -1.83 -0.83
C LEU A 107 15.85 -2.03 -1.45
N VAL A 108 15.95 -2.93 -2.45
CA VAL A 108 17.17 -3.12 -3.24
C VAL A 108 17.22 -2.06 -4.33
N ALA A 109 17.91 -0.95 -4.09
CA ALA A 109 18.03 0.17 -5.02
C ALA A 109 18.82 -0.19 -6.30
N THR A 110 18.23 -0.99 -7.18
CA THR A 110 18.84 -1.35 -8.46
C THR A 110 18.94 -0.12 -9.36
N LEU A 111 19.93 -0.09 -10.26
CA LEU A 111 20.06 0.99 -11.25
C LEU A 111 18.77 1.17 -12.05
N HIS A 112 18.08 0.06 -12.35
CA HIS A 112 16.79 0.07 -13.01
C HIS A 112 15.71 0.78 -12.16
N GLN A 113 15.55 0.41 -10.89
CA GLN A 113 14.57 1.07 -10.01
C GLN A 113 14.88 2.54 -9.78
N ILE A 114 16.15 2.92 -9.60
CA ILE A 114 16.57 4.32 -9.46
C ILE A 114 16.27 5.10 -10.74
N ALA A 115 16.56 4.53 -11.92
CA ALA A 115 16.23 5.16 -13.19
C ALA A 115 14.71 5.33 -13.35
N THR A 116 13.95 4.27 -13.11
CA THR A 116 12.48 4.24 -13.20
C THR A 116 11.81 5.22 -12.23
N SER A 117 12.28 5.31 -10.97
CA SER A 117 11.68 6.15 -9.94
C SER A 117 11.79 7.64 -10.25
N ARG A 118 12.84 8.07 -10.96
CA ARG A 118 12.98 9.45 -11.45
C ARG A 118 11.83 9.89 -12.34
N PHE A 119 11.17 8.93 -13.00
CA PHE A 119 10.04 9.18 -13.90
C PHE A 119 8.66 8.98 -13.23
N VAL A 120 8.64 8.76 -11.91
CA VAL A 120 7.41 8.65 -11.12
C VAL A 120 7.22 9.94 -10.31
N ASN A 121 6.20 10.71 -10.68
CA ASN A 121 5.75 11.84 -9.88
C ASN A 121 4.77 11.34 -8.80
N LEU A 122 5.11 11.53 -7.53
CA LEU A 122 4.31 11.06 -6.39
C LEU A 122 3.63 12.24 -5.70
N VAL A 123 2.31 12.16 -5.50
CA VAL A 123 1.52 13.20 -4.84
C VAL A 123 0.62 12.58 -3.78
N PHE A 124 0.60 13.17 -2.58
CA PHE A 124 -0.32 12.78 -1.51
C PHE A 124 -1.51 13.74 -1.45
N THR A 125 -2.72 13.21 -1.47
CA THR A 125 -3.97 13.98 -1.39
C THR A 125 -4.80 13.45 -0.22
N PRO A 126 -4.56 13.90 1.02
CA PRO A 126 -5.20 13.33 2.21
C PRO A 126 -6.68 13.71 2.37
N THR A 127 -7.21 14.61 1.54
CA THR A 127 -8.64 14.97 1.54
C THR A 127 -9.19 15.09 0.12
N LEU A 128 -10.52 15.01 -0.02
CA LEU A 128 -11.21 15.23 -1.29
C LEU A 128 -10.91 16.58 -1.92
N SER A 129 -10.75 17.63 -1.11
CA SER A 129 -10.38 18.96 -1.61
C SER A 129 -9.00 18.98 -2.23
N HIS A 130 -8.00 18.31 -1.61
CA HIS A 130 -6.66 18.19 -2.19
C HIS A 130 -6.70 17.42 -3.52
N LEU A 131 -7.43 16.29 -3.55
CA LEU A 131 -7.57 15.48 -4.76
C LEU A 131 -8.19 16.31 -5.90
N ARG A 132 -9.33 16.95 -5.65
CA ARG A 132 -10.05 17.72 -6.69
C ARG A 132 -9.29 18.96 -7.13
N ALA A 133 -8.63 19.66 -6.21
CA ALA A 133 -7.76 20.78 -6.57
C ALA A 133 -6.63 20.33 -7.48
N TYR A 134 -5.97 19.23 -7.14
CA TYR A 134 -4.90 18.66 -7.96
C TYR A 134 -5.41 18.24 -9.35
N LEU A 135 -6.53 17.51 -9.44
CA LEU A 135 -7.11 17.08 -10.71
C LEU A 135 -7.59 18.26 -11.58
N ALA A 136 -8.08 19.35 -10.99
CA ALA A 136 -8.53 20.52 -11.72
C ALA A 136 -7.40 21.20 -12.52
N VAL A 137 -6.23 21.31 -11.89
CA VAL A 137 -5.02 21.91 -12.50
C VAL A 137 -4.14 20.88 -13.20
N PHE A 138 -4.44 19.58 -13.04
CA PHE A 138 -3.69 18.52 -13.66
C PHE A 138 -3.68 18.73 -15.17
N SER A 139 -2.50 19.11 -15.64
CA SER A 139 -2.22 19.30 -17.04
C SER A 139 -1.25 18.20 -17.40
N GLY A 140 -1.51 17.51 -18.50
CA GLY A 140 -0.45 16.76 -19.14
C GLY A 140 0.63 17.75 -19.46
N GLU A 141 1.88 17.41 -19.16
CA GLU A 141 2.99 18.00 -19.90
C GLU A 141 2.80 17.56 -21.35
N ALA A 142 1.88 18.23 -22.04
CA ALA A 142 1.64 18.07 -23.45
C ALA A 142 2.91 18.56 -24.12
N THR A 143 3.77 17.60 -24.44
CA THR A 143 4.56 17.59 -25.67
C THR A 143 5.24 18.91 -25.97
N GLY A 144 6.41 19.18 -25.36
CA GLY A 144 7.51 19.92 -25.97
C GLY A 144 7.25 21.28 -26.63
N GLN A 145 6.11 21.95 -26.41
CA GLN A 145 5.73 23.16 -27.15
C GLN A 145 5.03 24.23 -26.30
N ARG A 146 5.28 24.27 -24.99
CA ARG A 146 5.02 25.49 -24.21
C ARG A 146 6.36 26.12 -23.84
N GLY A 147 6.60 27.27 -24.47
CA GLY A 147 7.87 27.97 -24.55
C GLY A 147 8.60 28.12 -23.24
N GLU A 148 9.90 28.26 -23.40
CA GLU A 148 10.83 28.94 -22.50
C GLU A 148 10.12 30.17 -21.90
N GLY A 149 9.64 30.01 -20.69
CA GLY A 149 8.87 31.00 -19.94
C GLY A 149 9.18 30.75 -18.47
N GLU A 150 9.79 31.76 -17.88
CA GLU A 150 10.54 31.76 -16.63
C GLU A 150 9.74 31.27 -15.40
N GLY A 151 10.40 30.55 -14.50
CA GLY A 151 9.98 30.43 -13.09
C GLY A 151 9.58 29.04 -12.55
N GLY A 152 9.54 27.99 -13.38
CA GLY A 152 9.20 26.64 -12.90
C GLY A 152 10.38 25.85 -12.33
N PRO A 153 10.16 24.90 -11.39
CA PRO A 153 11.18 23.96 -10.92
C PRO A 153 11.85 23.23 -12.10
N PRO A 154 13.12 22.81 -11.98
CA PRO A 154 13.93 22.34 -13.10
C PRO A 154 13.19 21.24 -13.89
N LYS A 155 12.96 21.52 -15.18
CA LYS A 155 12.29 20.60 -16.12
C LYS A 155 13.17 19.36 -16.26
N GLN A 156 12.65 18.18 -15.90
CA GLN A 156 13.33 16.93 -16.20
C GLN A 156 13.23 16.71 -17.71
N HIS A 157 14.33 16.96 -18.44
CA HIS A 157 14.37 16.74 -19.88
C HIS A 157 14.42 15.23 -20.17
N PHE A 158 13.31 14.69 -20.68
CA PHE A 158 13.16 13.27 -20.98
C PHE A 158 13.76 12.96 -22.37
N GLU A 159 14.97 12.41 -22.43
CA GLU A 159 15.69 12.21 -23.70
C GLU A 159 15.03 11.22 -24.67
N LYS A 160 14.16 10.31 -24.20
CA LYS A 160 13.40 9.38 -25.06
C LYS A 160 11.99 9.14 -24.53
N LYS A 161 11.00 9.37 -25.39
CA LYS A 161 9.60 9.02 -25.17
C LYS A 161 9.48 7.50 -25.16
N GLY A 162 9.11 6.91 -24.03
CA GLY A 162 8.77 5.49 -23.97
C GLY A 162 7.63 5.18 -24.95
N ASN A 163 7.60 3.95 -25.49
CA ASN A 163 6.56 3.52 -26.45
C ASN A 163 5.20 3.23 -25.77
N ARG A 164 5.09 3.44 -24.45
CA ARG A 164 3.91 3.15 -23.64
C ARG A 164 3.17 4.43 -23.27
N THR A 165 1.85 4.34 -23.12
CA THR A 165 1.04 5.51 -22.74
C THR A 165 1.37 5.91 -21.30
N PRO A 166 1.71 7.19 -21.02
CA PRO A 166 1.93 7.70 -19.67
C PRO A 166 0.76 7.37 -18.73
N LEU A 167 1.02 7.11 -17.45
CA LEU A 167 -0.02 6.71 -16.50
C LEU A 167 -0.35 7.80 -15.47
N LEU A 168 -1.63 7.84 -15.07
CA LEU A 168 -2.16 8.52 -13.91
C LEU A 168 -2.79 7.46 -13.01
N VAL A 169 -2.07 7.06 -11.98
CA VAL A 169 -2.46 6.01 -11.02
C VAL A 169 -3.01 6.69 -9.77
N VAL A 170 -4.17 6.26 -9.30
CA VAL A 170 -4.78 6.75 -8.05
C VAL A 170 -5.02 5.59 -7.10
N TYR A 171 -4.53 5.73 -5.88
CA TYR A 171 -4.59 4.71 -4.84
C TYR A 171 -5.41 5.19 -3.65
N GLY A 172 -6.50 4.47 -3.30
CA GLY A 172 -7.35 4.77 -2.14
C GLY A 172 -8.47 5.78 -2.39
N LEU A 173 -8.97 5.90 -3.62
CA LEU A 173 -9.96 6.91 -4.00
C LEU A 173 -11.29 6.70 -3.27
N VAL A 174 -11.74 5.45 -3.11
CA VAL A 174 -12.97 5.11 -2.39
C VAL A 174 -12.77 5.33 -0.90
N ALA A 175 -11.67 4.84 -0.32
CA ALA A 175 -11.34 5.05 1.09
C ALA A 175 -11.40 6.54 1.47
N LEU A 176 -10.90 7.43 0.60
CA LEU A 176 -10.94 8.88 0.79
C LEU A 176 -12.35 9.47 0.98
N HIS A 177 -13.40 8.80 0.49
CA HIS A 177 -14.79 9.25 0.64
C HIS A 177 -15.45 8.75 1.94
N ARG A 178 -15.00 7.65 2.55
CA ARG A 178 -15.71 6.91 3.62
C ARG A 178 -16.10 7.80 4.79
N ASP A 179 -15.17 8.62 5.27
CA ASP A 179 -15.37 9.47 6.45
C ASP A 179 -15.84 10.89 6.11
N THR A 180 -16.45 11.06 4.93
CA THR A 180 -16.90 12.37 4.44
C THR A 180 -18.40 12.39 4.20
N SER A 181 -19.00 13.58 4.20
CA SER A 181 -20.39 13.77 3.78
C SER A 181 -20.63 13.47 2.28
N GLU A 182 -19.55 13.22 1.54
CA GLU A 182 -19.56 12.84 0.13
C GLU A 182 -19.40 11.32 -0.07
N TRP A 183 -19.53 10.50 0.98
CA TRP A 183 -19.73 9.06 0.87
C TRP A 183 -21.08 8.76 0.20
N SER A 184 -21.12 8.89 -1.13
CA SER A 184 -22.29 8.62 -1.96
C SER A 184 -21.93 8.42 -3.42
N ALA A 185 -22.88 7.93 -4.22
CA ALA A 185 -22.66 7.63 -5.64
C ALA A 185 -22.44 8.92 -6.42
N GLN A 186 -23.11 10.00 -5.99
CA GLN A 186 -22.90 11.34 -6.51
C GLN A 186 -21.50 11.86 -6.15
N GLY A 187 -21.10 11.75 -4.89
CA GLY A 187 -19.80 12.25 -4.41
C GLY A 187 -18.63 11.54 -5.09
N LEU A 188 -18.66 10.20 -5.04
CA LEU A 188 -17.69 9.33 -5.70
C LEU A 188 -17.66 9.56 -7.21
N GLY A 189 -18.84 9.58 -7.85
CA GLY A 189 -18.99 9.79 -9.28
C GLY A 189 -18.39 11.12 -9.76
N ARG A 190 -18.52 12.20 -8.98
CA ARG A 190 -17.89 13.50 -9.30
C ARG A 190 -16.37 13.42 -9.30
N SER A 191 -15.79 12.80 -8.27
CA SER A 191 -14.33 12.65 -8.15
C SER A 191 -13.76 11.75 -9.25
N VAL A 192 -14.46 10.66 -9.58
CA VAL A 192 -14.11 9.76 -10.68
C VAL A 192 -14.19 10.46 -12.04
N ALA A 193 -15.26 11.22 -12.30
CA ALA A 193 -15.40 11.97 -13.55
C ALA A 193 -14.26 12.98 -13.72
N ALA A 194 -13.93 13.73 -12.66
CA ALA A 194 -12.81 14.67 -12.66
C ALA A 194 -11.46 13.96 -12.89
N LEU A 195 -11.27 12.75 -12.35
CA LEU A 195 -10.07 11.96 -12.57
C LEU A 195 -9.93 11.53 -14.03
N VAL A 196 -11.00 11.00 -14.63
CA VAL A 196 -10.99 10.56 -16.03
C VAL A 196 -10.79 11.74 -16.96
N GLU A 197 -11.43 12.87 -16.67
CA GLU A 197 -11.22 14.13 -17.40
C GLU A 197 -9.77 14.61 -17.31
N ALA A 198 -9.19 14.62 -16.10
CA ALA A 198 -7.79 14.99 -15.88
C ALA A 198 -6.83 14.07 -16.66
N GLY A 199 -7.07 12.75 -16.62
CA GLY A 199 -6.31 11.78 -17.42
C GLY A 199 -6.40 12.06 -18.91
N TRP A 200 -7.62 12.31 -19.41
CA TRP A 200 -7.87 12.66 -20.81
C TRP A 200 -7.15 13.95 -21.22
N ARG A 201 -7.36 15.04 -20.47
CA ARG A 201 -6.69 16.34 -20.64
C ARG A 201 -5.17 16.20 -20.61
N GLY A 202 -4.67 15.27 -19.80
CA GLY A 202 -3.25 15.03 -19.64
C GLY A 202 -2.63 14.01 -20.58
N GLY A 203 -3.41 13.42 -21.49
CA GLY A 203 -2.92 12.35 -22.37
C GLY A 203 -2.43 11.11 -21.61
N ARG A 204 -2.97 10.86 -20.41
CA ARG A 204 -2.55 9.76 -19.52
C ARG A 204 -3.59 8.66 -19.43
N GLY A 205 -3.15 7.41 -19.42
CA GLY A 205 -3.98 6.27 -19.05
C GLY A 205 -4.29 6.30 -17.56
N VAL A 206 -5.56 6.18 -17.21
CA VAL A 206 -6.01 6.26 -15.81
C VAL A 206 -6.14 4.86 -15.22
N VAL A 207 -5.53 4.65 -14.05
CA VAL A 207 -5.63 3.41 -13.29
C VAL A 207 -6.05 3.75 -11.86
N VAL A 208 -7.06 3.06 -11.33
CA VAL A 208 -7.52 3.20 -9.94
C VAL A 208 -7.37 1.87 -9.21
N LEU A 209 -6.90 1.94 -7.97
CA LEU A 209 -6.78 0.80 -7.06
C LEU A 209 -7.15 1.26 -5.65
N GLU A 210 -7.66 0.33 -4.83
CA GLU A 210 -7.84 0.57 -3.40
C GLU A 210 -6.77 -0.13 -2.58
N GLU A 211 -6.55 0.38 -1.38
CA GLU A 211 -5.73 -0.30 -0.39
C GLU A 211 -6.44 -1.55 0.10
N ARG A 212 -5.71 -2.67 0.14
CA ARG A 212 -6.18 -3.90 0.77
C ARG A 212 -5.90 -3.80 2.27
N GLU A 213 -6.92 -4.08 3.09
CA GLU A 213 -6.73 -4.22 4.53
C GLU A 213 -5.85 -5.44 4.82
N TRP A 214 -4.85 -5.28 5.69
CA TRP A 214 -4.00 -6.38 6.12
C TRP A 214 -4.76 -7.17 7.18
N ASP A 215 -5.34 -8.31 6.80
CA ASP A 215 -5.98 -9.24 7.75
C ASP A 215 -4.90 -9.81 8.68
N ALA A 216 -4.71 -9.15 9.82
CA ALA A 216 -3.80 -9.62 10.87
C ALA A 216 -4.34 -10.87 11.60
N ASP A 217 -5.63 -11.19 11.41
CA ASP A 217 -6.33 -12.28 12.08
C ASP A 217 -6.82 -13.34 11.08
N GLY A 218 -5.88 -14.14 10.57
CA GLY A 218 -6.19 -15.46 10.01
C GLY A 218 -6.52 -16.50 11.09
N GLY A 219 -7.14 -16.07 12.20
CA GLY A 219 -7.46 -16.88 13.39
C GLY A 219 -8.95 -16.94 13.70
N GLY A 220 -9.81 -16.66 12.72
CA GLY A 220 -11.26 -16.81 12.84
C GLY A 220 -11.68 -18.22 12.40
N ASP A 221 -12.04 -19.05 13.38
CA ASP A 221 -12.72 -20.33 13.28
C ASP A 221 -13.87 -20.26 12.25
N GLY A 222 -13.59 -20.70 11.03
CA GLY A 222 -14.51 -20.71 9.90
C GLY A 222 -14.84 -22.16 9.57
N VAL A 223 -16.01 -22.57 10.04
CA VAL A 223 -16.65 -23.87 9.78
C VAL A 223 -16.50 -24.26 8.31
N ASP A 224 -15.94 -25.46 8.07
CA ASP A 224 -15.83 -26.09 6.75
C ASP A 224 -17.15 -25.93 5.96
N SER A 225 -17.13 -24.99 5.02
CA SER A 225 -18.11 -24.93 3.93
C SER A 225 -17.34 -25.19 2.65
N ASP A 226 -17.47 -26.42 2.18
CA ASP A 226 -17.00 -26.94 0.90
C ASP A 226 -17.63 -26.16 -0.27
N ASP A 227 -17.08 -24.99 -0.59
CA ASP A 227 -17.31 -24.33 -1.88
C ASP A 227 -16.00 -23.70 -2.38
N GLY A 228 -15.41 -24.32 -3.39
CA GLY A 228 -14.15 -23.91 -4.03
C GLY A 228 -14.22 -22.59 -4.83
N GLY A 229 -14.98 -21.60 -4.35
CA GLY A 229 -15.20 -20.29 -4.98
C GLY A 229 -14.64 -19.09 -4.21
N GLU A 230 -14.27 -19.25 -2.94
CA GLU A 230 -14.07 -18.13 -2.00
C GLU A 230 -12.91 -17.17 -2.34
N GLY A 231 -11.84 -17.67 -2.96
CA GLY A 231 -10.69 -16.85 -3.36
C GLY A 231 -11.03 -15.82 -4.45
N ARG A 232 -12.03 -16.10 -5.29
CA ARG A 232 -12.48 -15.20 -6.37
C ARG A 232 -13.40 -14.09 -5.85
N GLU A 233 -14.11 -14.38 -4.76
CA GLU A 233 -15.12 -13.50 -4.16
C GLU A 233 -14.49 -12.45 -3.24
N ARG A 234 -13.51 -12.87 -2.40
CA ARG A 234 -12.80 -11.98 -1.45
C ARG A 234 -12.03 -10.83 -2.10
N MET A 235 -11.56 -10.99 -3.35
CA MET A 235 -10.67 -10.04 -4.04
C MET A 235 -11.40 -8.88 -4.75
N LEU A 236 -12.71 -9.04 -5.01
CA LEU A 236 -13.61 -8.01 -5.58
C LEU A 236 -14.53 -7.38 -4.53
N THR A 237 -14.41 -7.79 -3.26
CA THR A 237 -15.24 -7.36 -2.13
C THR A 237 -15.36 -5.85 -2.02
N GLY A 238 -14.24 -5.13 -2.17
CA GLY A 238 -14.20 -3.66 -2.08
C GLY A 238 -15.08 -2.96 -3.11
N TRP A 239 -15.35 -3.57 -4.26
CA TRP A 239 -16.21 -2.98 -5.30
C TRP A 239 -17.69 -3.34 -5.13
N ARG A 240 -18.01 -4.40 -4.39
CA ARG A 240 -19.40 -4.83 -4.11
C ARG A 240 -20.03 -4.07 -2.96
N GLU A 241 -19.23 -3.40 -2.13
CA GLU A 241 -19.76 -2.56 -1.05
C GLU A 241 -20.74 -1.51 -1.61
N ARG A 242 -21.86 -1.36 -0.90
CA ARG A 242 -22.96 -0.48 -1.28
C ARG A 242 -22.86 0.84 -0.54
N LEU A 243 -23.16 1.90 -1.27
CA LEU A 243 -23.18 3.26 -0.76
C LEU A 243 -24.49 3.97 -1.16
N PRO A 244 -24.92 4.99 -0.42
CA PRO A 244 -26.14 5.71 -0.77
C PRO A 244 -26.00 6.44 -2.10
N MET A 245 -27.11 6.61 -2.83
CA MET A 245 -27.07 7.33 -4.10
C MET A 245 -26.76 8.83 -3.95
N LEU A 246 -27.14 9.44 -2.83
CA LEU A 246 -27.10 10.88 -2.59
C LEU A 246 -26.21 11.24 -1.40
N ASN A 247 -25.60 12.43 -1.45
CA ASN A 247 -24.83 12.98 -0.34
C ASN A 247 -25.72 13.19 0.89
N GLY A 248 -25.17 12.96 2.09
CA GLY A 248 -25.88 13.20 3.35
C GLY A 248 -26.97 12.18 3.70
N SER A 249 -27.10 11.09 2.95
CA SER A 249 -27.92 9.95 3.39
C SER A 249 -27.41 9.46 4.75
N VAL A 250 -28.33 9.13 5.66
CA VAL A 250 -28.02 8.68 7.01
C VAL A 250 -28.16 7.17 7.11
N LYS A 251 -27.17 6.52 7.73
CA LYS A 251 -27.26 5.09 8.12
C LYS A 251 -28.15 4.98 9.36
N ARG A 252 -29.33 4.41 9.21
CA ARG A 252 -30.23 4.06 10.31
C ARG A 252 -29.70 2.78 10.96
N VAL A 253 -29.19 2.91 12.18
CA VAL A 253 -28.74 1.79 13.00
C VAL A 253 -29.96 1.17 13.68
N GLY A 254 -30.14 -0.16 13.61
CA GLY A 254 -31.17 -0.89 14.36
C GLY A 254 -32.37 -1.44 13.58
N LEU A 255 -32.39 -1.32 12.25
CA LEU A 255 -33.33 -2.05 11.39
C LEU A 255 -32.53 -2.92 10.44
N GLU A 256 -32.41 -4.20 10.80
CA GLU A 256 -31.78 -5.26 10.01
C GLU A 256 -32.66 -5.58 8.79
N ASN A 257 -32.77 -4.63 7.86
CA ASN A 257 -33.23 -4.93 6.51
C ASN A 257 -32.01 -5.27 5.66
N GLU A 258 -32.21 -6.21 4.73
CA GLU A 258 -31.21 -6.77 3.79
C GLU A 258 -30.47 -5.68 2.96
N ASP A 259 -30.99 -4.44 2.93
CA ASP A 259 -30.43 -3.27 2.24
C ASP A 259 -29.43 -2.42 3.06
N GLY A 260 -28.98 -2.88 4.24
CA GLY A 260 -27.81 -2.32 4.92
C GLY A 260 -28.06 -1.00 5.67
N GLY A 261 -29.26 -0.80 6.22
CA GLY A 261 -29.58 0.27 7.17
C GLY A 261 -29.56 1.70 6.60
N TRP A 262 -29.17 1.95 5.36
CA TRP A 262 -29.18 3.31 4.80
C TRP A 262 -30.61 3.80 4.51
N SER A 263 -30.87 5.07 4.80
CA SER A 263 -32.12 5.72 4.38
C SER A 263 -32.11 5.97 2.87
N GLY A 264 -32.81 5.14 2.10
CA GLY A 264 -33.03 5.33 0.66
C GLY A 264 -32.34 4.30 -0.23
N ARG A 265 -32.25 4.60 -1.54
CA ARG A 265 -31.63 3.70 -2.52
C ARG A 265 -30.11 3.71 -2.37
N THR A 266 -29.52 2.52 -2.40
CA THR A 266 -28.07 2.30 -2.40
C THR A 266 -27.62 1.61 -3.69
N VAL A 267 -26.36 1.80 -4.04
CA VAL A 267 -25.72 1.24 -5.24
C VAL A 267 -24.32 0.76 -4.91
N GLU A 268 -23.87 -0.28 -5.60
CA GLU A 268 -22.50 -0.80 -5.46
C GLU A 268 -21.47 0.20 -6.01
N ILE A 269 -20.32 0.29 -5.34
CA ILE A 269 -19.15 1.07 -5.79
C ILE A 269 -18.79 0.69 -7.24
N GLY A 270 -18.74 -0.61 -7.53
CA GLY A 270 -18.39 -1.16 -8.82
C GLY A 270 -19.33 -0.67 -9.93
N ARG A 271 -20.61 -0.45 -9.64
CA ARG A 271 -21.55 0.11 -10.62
C ARG A 271 -21.30 1.59 -10.89
N VAL A 272 -20.83 2.36 -9.90
CA VAL A 272 -20.43 3.76 -10.09
C VAL A 272 -19.15 3.84 -10.92
N LEU A 273 -18.13 3.06 -10.56
CA LEU A 273 -16.85 2.99 -11.27
C LEU A 273 -17.00 2.42 -12.68
N GLY A 274 -17.83 1.40 -12.87
CA GLY A 274 -18.07 0.74 -14.16
C GLY A 274 -18.67 1.62 -15.25
N ARG A 275 -19.15 2.82 -14.90
CA ARG A 275 -19.52 3.85 -15.89
C ARG A 275 -18.32 4.44 -16.63
N TRP A 276 -17.13 4.32 -16.03
CA TRP A 276 -15.91 4.99 -16.45
C TRP A 276 -14.74 4.02 -16.66
N PHE A 277 -14.68 2.96 -15.87
CA PHE A 277 -13.57 2.02 -15.81
C PHE A 277 -13.97 0.63 -16.30
N ARG A 278 -13.01 -0.04 -16.92
CA ARG A 278 -13.02 -1.51 -17.06
C ARG A 278 -12.31 -2.12 -15.87
N PHE A 279 -12.86 -3.22 -15.36
CA PHE A 279 -12.26 -3.93 -14.23
C PHE A 279 -11.26 -4.98 -14.70
N GLU A 280 -10.12 -5.07 -14.03
CA GLU A 280 -9.10 -6.09 -14.26
C GLU A 280 -8.53 -6.60 -12.93
N ARG A 281 -7.95 -7.80 -12.96
CA ARG A 281 -7.23 -8.37 -11.81
C ARG A 281 -5.80 -7.83 -11.80
N GLY A 282 -5.32 -7.41 -10.64
CA GLY A 282 -3.90 -7.11 -10.44
C GLY A 282 -3.04 -8.37 -10.51
N GLU A 283 -1.77 -8.21 -10.90
CA GLU A 283 -0.81 -9.32 -11.03
C GLU A 283 -0.53 -10.04 -9.69
N TRP A 284 -0.76 -9.34 -8.57
CA TRP A 284 -0.60 -9.81 -7.20
C TRP A 284 -1.77 -10.66 -6.66
N GLY A 285 -2.71 -11.07 -7.54
CA GLY A 285 -3.76 -12.02 -7.19
C GLY A 285 -3.47 -13.47 -7.58
N GLN A 286 -2.36 -13.73 -8.27
CA GLN A 286 -2.01 -15.10 -8.64
C GLN A 286 -1.37 -15.78 -7.42
N GLU A 287 -2.19 -16.49 -6.65
CA GLU A 287 -1.70 -17.59 -5.84
C GLU A 287 -1.37 -18.73 -6.81
N ASP A 288 -0.10 -19.14 -6.85
CA ASP A 288 0.33 -20.42 -7.42
C ASP A 288 -0.12 -21.58 -6.51
#